data_AF-A0A4R6RJZ2-F1
#
_entry.id   AF-A0A4R6RJZ2-F1
#
_cell.length_a   1.000
_cell.length_b   1.000
_cell.length_c   1.000
_cell.angle_alpha   90.00
_cell.angle_beta   90.00
_cell.angle_gamma   90.00
#
_symmetry.space_group_name_H-M   'P 1'
#
loop_
_entity.id
_entity.type
_entity.pdbx_description
1 polymer ?
#
loop_
_entity_poly.entity_id
_entity_poly.type
_entity_poly.pdbx_seq_one_letter_code
_entity_poly.pdbx_strand_id
1 'polypeptide(L)'
;MEWTFGEAAAAVRAALFDGASPFGHAAYLALTLSYLVSSMLWLRVLAVVGIVLEMIYFAYSGGDLGAGLAWSAIFVAINLFHIGVILRGRFGLAISPEQRAFLKATFPVLDPARLVRLLACGGFETLPAGANLTEEGRPVRRLFVVRTGSCAVVAGGREVARRGAGLVVGEMAFLTGRPASATVTMAEDGEVLALDPARLAAEAGRDDVVSTAVYRLLGEDLARKLAAANERGAGWSAAVAVPVADGSGQGRATAP
;
A
#
# COMPACT_ATOMS: atom_id res chain seq x y z
N MET A 1 -15.08 -49.40 -28.50
CA MET A 1 -14.17 -50.22 -27.68
C MET A 1 -14.47 -49.87 -26.24
N GLU A 2 -15.39 -50.61 -25.62
CA GLU A 2 -15.79 -50.38 -24.23
C GLU A 2 -14.83 -51.17 -23.32
N TRP A 3 -14.13 -50.45 -22.46
CA TRP A 3 -13.25 -51.07 -21.47
C TRP A 3 -14.07 -51.60 -20.30
N THR A 4 -13.76 -52.80 -19.83
CA THR A 4 -14.33 -53.29 -18.57
C THR A 4 -13.67 -52.58 -17.38
N PHE A 5 -14.36 -52.49 -16.25
CA PHE A 5 -13.84 -51.84 -15.04
C PHE A 5 -12.50 -52.43 -14.58
N GLY A 6 -12.32 -53.75 -14.72
CA GLY A 6 -11.07 -54.44 -14.37
C GLY A 6 -9.90 -54.06 -15.27
N GLU A 7 -10.14 -53.92 -16.57
CA GLU A 7 -9.12 -53.48 -17.54
C GLU A 7 -8.74 -52.02 -17.31
N ALA A 8 -9.71 -51.16 -17.04
CA ALA A 8 -9.46 -49.75 -16.72
C ALA A 8 -8.63 -49.61 -15.44
N ALA A 9 -8.97 -50.35 -14.38
CA ALA A 9 -8.22 -50.36 -13.12
C ALA A 9 -6.80 -50.90 -13.30
N ALA A 10 -6.62 -51.95 -14.11
CA ALA A 10 -5.31 -52.51 -14.41
C ALA A 10 -4.43 -51.55 -15.22
N ALA A 11 -5.01 -50.87 -16.22
CA ALA A 11 -4.29 -49.86 -17.01
C ALA A 11 -3.93 -48.63 -16.19
N VAL A 12 -4.80 -48.17 -15.30
CA VAL A 12 -4.49 -47.08 -14.36
C VAL A 12 -3.36 -47.50 -13.42
N ARG A 13 -3.42 -48.71 -12.86
CA ARG A 13 -2.34 -49.24 -12.00
C ARG A 13 -1.01 -49.31 -12.76
N ALA A 14 -1.02 -49.83 -13.98
CA ALA A 14 0.17 -49.90 -14.82
C ALA A 14 0.72 -48.50 -15.13
N ALA A 15 -0.13 -47.56 -15.56
CA ALA A 15 0.28 -46.18 -15.84
C ALA A 15 0.80 -45.42 -14.60
N LEU A 16 0.31 -45.77 -13.40
CA LEU A 16 0.70 -45.11 -12.14
C LEU A 16 1.89 -45.75 -11.44
N PHE A 17 2.24 -47.00 -11.73
CA PHE A 17 3.23 -47.73 -10.94
C PHE A 17 4.24 -48.53 -11.78
N ASP A 18 3.95 -48.81 -13.05
CA ASP A 18 4.83 -49.56 -13.95
C ASP A 18 5.45 -48.63 -15.00
N GLY A 19 6.76 -48.44 -14.96
CA GLY A 19 7.53 -47.71 -15.99
C GLY A 19 7.42 -46.17 -15.95
N ALA A 20 6.63 -45.61 -15.05
CA ALA A 20 6.54 -44.15 -14.87
C ALA A 20 7.76 -43.61 -14.10
N SER A 21 8.40 -42.58 -14.68
CA SER A 21 9.56 -41.93 -14.07
C SER A 21 9.18 -41.22 -12.77
N PRO A 22 10.02 -41.28 -11.71
CA PRO A 22 9.77 -40.56 -10.45
C PRO A 22 9.54 -39.05 -10.68
N PHE A 23 10.09 -38.48 -11.74
CA PHE A 23 9.87 -37.08 -12.14
C PHE A 23 8.45 -36.80 -12.64
N GLY A 24 7.85 -37.74 -13.38
CA GLY A 24 6.46 -37.63 -13.85
C GLY A 24 5.46 -37.64 -12.69
N HIS A 25 5.65 -38.54 -11.72
CA HIS A 25 4.83 -38.55 -10.50
C HIS A 25 5.00 -37.29 -9.68
N ALA A 26 6.23 -36.79 -9.53
CA ALA A 26 6.48 -35.56 -8.81
C ALA A 26 5.83 -34.34 -9.49
N ALA A 27 5.84 -34.28 -10.83
CA ALA A 27 5.18 -33.24 -11.60
C ALA A 27 3.65 -33.26 -11.41
N TYR A 28 3.01 -34.42 -11.58
CA TYR A 28 1.56 -34.54 -11.40
C TYR A 28 1.11 -34.31 -9.95
N LEU A 29 1.92 -34.72 -8.96
CA LEU A 29 1.65 -34.44 -7.56
C LEU A 29 1.71 -32.93 -7.28
N ALA A 30 2.74 -32.23 -7.77
CA ALA A 30 2.84 -30.78 -7.65
C ALA A 30 1.66 -30.06 -8.33
N LEU A 31 1.26 -30.50 -9.53
CA LEU A 31 0.09 -29.97 -10.24
C LEU A 31 -1.20 -30.21 -9.44
N THR A 32 -1.39 -31.39 -8.85
CA THR A 32 -2.57 -31.73 -8.05
C THR A 32 -2.63 -30.90 -6.77
N LEU A 33 -1.51 -30.78 -6.06
CA LEU A 33 -1.39 -29.94 -4.87
C LEU A 33 -1.64 -28.46 -5.19
N SER A 34 -1.37 -28.00 -6.43
CA SER A 34 -1.66 -26.62 -6.82
C SER A 34 -3.16 -26.30 -6.73
N TYR A 35 -4.04 -27.27 -7.02
CA TYR A 35 -5.49 -27.10 -6.89
C TYR A 35 -6.00 -27.07 -5.44
N LEU A 36 -5.20 -27.52 -4.46
CA LEU A 36 -5.56 -27.47 -3.04
C LEU A 36 -5.22 -26.12 -2.38
N VAL A 37 -4.33 -25.32 -2.97
CA VAL A 37 -3.79 -24.11 -2.32
C VAL A 37 -4.53 -22.86 -2.80
N SER A 38 -5.25 -22.20 -1.87
CA SER A 38 -6.02 -20.98 -2.18
C SER A 38 -5.19 -19.70 -2.26
N SER A 39 -3.91 -19.73 -1.87
CA SER A 39 -3.06 -18.53 -1.88
C SER A 39 -2.42 -18.32 -3.26
N MET A 40 -2.58 -17.11 -3.82
CA MET A 40 -2.09 -16.81 -5.17
C MET A 40 -0.58 -17.00 -5.35
N LEU A 41 0.26 -16.79 -4.31
CA LEU A 41 1.72 -16.96 -4.44
C LEU A 41 2.10 -18.45 -4.52
N TRP A 42 1.62 -19.26 -3.58
CA TRP A 42 1.98 -20.69 -3.54
C TRP A 42 1.40 -21.46 -4.72
N LEU A 43 0.23 -21.07 -5.22
CA LEU A 43 -0.31 -21.61 -6.47
C LEU A 43 0.68 -21.44 -7.63
N ARG A 44 1.29 -20.25 -7.76
CA ARG A 44 2.25 -19.96 -8.83
C ARG A 44 3.60 -20.66 -8.62
N VAL A 45 4.11 -20.67 -7.39
CA VAL A 45 5.37 -21.36 -7.05
C VAL A 45 5.25 -22.86 -7.36
N LEU A 46 4.16 -23.48 -6.93
CA LEU A 46 3.97 -24.91 -7.12
C LEU A 46 3.72 -25.26 -8.59
N ALA A 47 3.05 -24.39 -9.35
CA ALA A 47 2.92 -24.52 -10.80
C ALA A 47 4.30 -24.48 -11.50
N VAL A 48 5.19 -23.55 -11.13
CA VAL A 48 6.56 -23.50 -11.68
C VAL A 48 7.33 -24.78 -11.36
N VAL A 49 7.29 -25.23 -10.10
CA VAL A 49 7.96 -26.47 -9.68
C VAL A 49 7.44 -27.68 -10.48
N GLY A 50 6.12 -27.82 -10.59
CA GLY A 50 5.51 -28.92 -11.34
C GLY A 50 5.90 -28.93 -12.82
N ILE A 51 5.83 -27.77 -13.49
CA ILE A 51 6.16 -27.66 -14.91
C ILE A 51 7.67 -27.87 -15.15
N VAL A 52 8.55 -27.42 -14.25
CA VAL A 52 9.99 -27.70 -14.37
C VAL A 52 10.28 -29.19 -14.23
N LEU A 53 9.62 -29.89 -13.31
CA LEU A 53 9.74 -31.35 -13.17
C LEU A 53 9.20 -32.09 -14.41
N GLU A 54 8.12 -31.61 -15.01
CA GLU A 54 7.57 -32.11 -16.28
C GLU A 54 8.57 -31.91 -17.43
N MET A 55 9.18 -30.73 -17.53
CA MET A 55 10.21 -30.45 -18.54
C MET A 55 11.42 -31.39 -18.39
N ILE A 56 11.83 -31.67 -17.14
CA ILE A 56 12.88 -32.67 -16.86
C ILE A 56 12.45 -34.05 -17.34
N TYR A 57 11.22 -34.47 -17.03
CA TYR A 57 10.68 -35.74 -17.49
C TYR A 57 10.65 -35.85 -19.02
N PHE A 58 10.16 -34.83 -19.74
CA PHE A 58 10.14 -34.81 -21.21
C PHE A 58 11.55 -34.86 -21.81
N ALA A 59 12.52 -34.20 -21.19
CA ALA A 59 13.91 -34.24 -21.65
C ALA A 59 14.53 -35.64 -21.58
N TYR A 60 14.09 -36.49 -20.63
CA TYR A 60 14.60 -37.86 -20.46
C TYR A 60 13.73 -38.96 -21.10
N SER A 61 12.47 -38.68 -21.44
CA SER A 61 11.53 -39.71 -21.91
C SER A 61 11.80 -40.20 -23.34
N GLY A 62 12.48 -39.40 -24.17
CA GLY A 62 12.71 -39.70 -25.58
C GLY A 62 11.43 -39.59 -26.42
N GLY A 63 11.53 -39.01 -27.62
CA GLY A 63 10.39 -38.76 -28.52
C GLY A 63 10.31 -37.31 -28.99
N ASP A 64 9.39 -37.02 -29.93
CA ASP A 64 9.14 -35.65 -30.41
C ASP A 64 8.25 -34.87 -29.44
N LEU A 65 8.87 -34.39 -28.35
CA LEU A 65 8.23 -33.61 -27.30
C LEU A 65 8.62 -32.12 -27.36
N GLY A 66 9.13 -31.65 -28.51
CA GLY A 66 9.61 -30.27 -28.67
C GLY A 66 8.52 -29.23 -28.42
N ALA A 67 7.30 -29.51 -28.88
CA ALA A 67 6.14 -28.65 -28.62
C ALA A 67 5.79 -28.57 -27.13
N GLY A 68 5.88 -29.69 -26.41
CA GLY A 68 5.64 -29.74 -24.96
C GLY A 68 6.63 -28.87 -24.19
N LEU A 69 7.93 -29.04 -24.47
CA LEU A 69 9.00 -28.24 -23.85
C LEU A 69 8.83 -26.74 -24.12
N ALA A 70 8.45 -26.35 -25.34
CA ALA A 70 8.24 -24.95 -25.71
C ALA A 70 7.06 -24.33 -24.94
N TRP A 71 5.92 -25.01 -24.84
CA TRP A 71 4.77 -24.53 -24.09
C TRP A 71 5.03 -24.49 -22.57
N SER A 72 5.70 -25.50 -22.01
CA SER A 72 6.11 -25.52 -20.60
C SER A 72 6.99 -24.31 -20.26
N ALA A 73 7.93 -23.94 -21.14
CA ALA A 73 8.76 -22.74 -20.96
C ALA A 73 7.93 -21.44 -20.92
N ILE A 74 6.92 -21.31 -21.79
CA ILE A 74 6.00 -20.16 -21.80
C ILE A 74 5.23 -20.09 -20.48
N PHE A 75 4.68 -21.21 -20.00
CA PHE A 75 3.95 -21.23 -18.74
C PHE A 75 4.84 -20.90 -17.54
N VAL A 76 6.08 -21.40 -17.50
CA VAL A 76 7.05 -21.03 -16.46
C VAL A 76 7.32 -19.53 -16.49
N ALA A 77 7.56 -18.94 -17.66
CA ALA A 77 7.82 -17.50 -17.79
C ALA A 77 6.65 -16.64 -17.28
N ILE A 78 5.41 -16.98 -17.64
CA ILE A 78 4.21 -16.27 -17.15
C ILE A 78 4.08 -16.39 -15.64
N ASN A 79 4.29 -17.59 -15.07
CA ASN A 79 4.18 -17.79 -13.64
C ASN A 79 5.30 -17.07 -12.87
N LEU A 80 6.53 -17.05 -13.40
CA LEU A 80 7.64 -16.26 -12.84
C LEU A 80 7.38 -14.76 -12.88
N PHE A 81 6.80 -14.24 -13.97
CA PHE A 81 6.38 -12.84 -14.06
C PHE A 81 5.34 -12.50 -12.97
N HIS A 82 4.31 -13.32 -12.81
CA HIS A 82 3.30 -13.13 -11.76
C HIS A 82 3.88 -13.26 -10.34
N ILE A 83 4.80 -14.19 -10.11
CA ILE A 83 5.55 -14.29 -8.85
C ILE A 83 6.32 -12.97 -8.62
N GLY A 84 7.02 -12.46 -9.63
CA GLY A 84 7.74 -11.19 -9.55
C GLY A 84 6.84 -10.00 -9.20
N VAL A 85 5.65 -9.90 -9.81
CA VAL A 85 4.64 -8.86 -9.49
C VAL A 85 4.16 -8.98 -8.04
N ILE A 86 3.83 -10.19 -7.58
CA ILE A 86 3.37 -10.44 -6.20
C ILE A 86 4.48 -10.15 -5.20
N LEU A 87 5.70 -10.61 -5.49
CA LEU A 87 6.87 -10.43 -4.64
C LEU A 87 7.30 -8.97 -4.58
N ARG A 88 7.25 -8.21 -5.68
CA ARG A 88 7.45 -6.76 -5.66
C ARG A 88 6.43 -6.05 -4.75
N GLY A 89 5.19 -6.54 -4.70
CA GLY A 89 4.18 -6.06 -3.75
C GLY A 89 4.39 -6.50 -2.30
N ARG A 90 5.11 -7.60 -2.06
CA ARG A 90 5.37 -8.16 -0.71
C ARG A 90 6.73 -7.76 -0.13
N PHE A 91 7.75 -7.49 -0.95
CA PHE A 91 9.09 -7.09 -0.51
C PHE A 91 9.18 -5.61 -0.11
N GLY A 92 8.08 -4.85 -0.18
CA GLY A 92 7.93 -3.60 0.58
C GLY A 92 7.74 -3.80 2.10
N LEU A 93 7.71 -5.04 2.61
CA LEU A 93 7.46 -5.37 4.03
C LEU A 93 8.71 -5.82 4.82
N ALA A 94 9.93 -5.47 4.42
CA ALA A 94 11.07 -5.53 5.34
C ALA A 94 10.96 -4.34 6.32
N ILE A 95 10.06 -4.45 7.30
CA ILE A 95 9.80 -3.38 8.26
C ILE A 95 10.99 -3.27 9.21
N SER A 96 11.71 -2.16 9.15
CA SER A 96 12.78 -1.87 10.11
C SER A 96 12.23 -1.68 11.53
N PRO A 97 13.04 -1.83 12.59
CA PRO A 97 12.58 -1.57 13.96
C PRO A 97 11.98 -0.16 14.14
N GLU A 98 12.55 0.83 13.43
CA GLU A 98 12.09 2.22 13.43
C GLU A 98 10.74 2.38 12.74
N GLN A 99 10.55 1.75 11.58
CA GLN A 99 9.27 1.72 10.88
C GLN A 99 8.19 1.04 11.72
N ARG A 100 8.54 -0.05 12.43
CA ARG A 100 7.63 -0.74 13.35
C ARG A 100 7.23 0.16 14.54
N ALA A 101 8.19 0.89 15.10
CA ALA A 101 7.91 1.86 16.17
C ALA A 101 6.98 2.98 15.68
N PHE A 102 7.24 3.51 14.49
CA PHE A 102 6.39 4.52 13.87
C PHE A 102 4.97 4.02 13.62
N LEU A 103 4.79 2.80 13.09
CA LEU A 103 3.46 2.22 12.87
C LEU A 103 2.68 2.06 14.17
N LYS A 104 3.33 1.58 15.24
CA LYS A 104 2.71 1.45 16.56
C LYS A 104 2.33 2.81 17.14
N ALA A 105 3.15 3.84 16.96
CA ALA A 105 2.86 5.19 17.43
C ALA A 105 1.71 5.84 16.63
N THR A 106 1.70 5.66 15.30
CA THR A 106 0.69 6.23 14.40
C THR A 106 -0.65 5.51 14.54
N PHE A 107 -0.63 4.19 14.70
CA PHE A 107 -1.80 3.31 14.74
C PHE A 107 -1.82 2.42 16.00
N PRO A 108 -1.90 3.00 17.22
CA PRO A 108 -1.77 2.28 18.48
C PRO A 108 -2.88 1.24 18.71
N VAL A 109 -4.03 1.40 18.05
CA VAL A 109 -5.18 0.48 18.17
C VAL A 109 -5.01 -0.78 17.30
N LEU A 110 -4.08 -0.78 16.34
CA LEU A 110 -3.90 -1.90 15.42
C LEU A 110 -2.94 -2.95 15.99
N ASP A 111 -3.41 -4.20 16.03
CA ASP A 111 -2.56 -5.36 16.29
C ASP A 111 -1.62 -5.67 15.08
N PRO A 112 -0.62 -6.55 15.26
CA PRO A 112 0.31 -6.88 14.19
C PRO A 112 -0.33 -7.40 12.90
N ALA A 113 -1.42 -8.18 13.00
CA ALA A 113 -2.08 -8.73 11.81
C ALA A 113 -2.77 -7.60 11.01
N ARG A 114 -3.44 -6.67 11.71
CA ARG A 114 -4.06 -5.49 11.09
C ARG A 114 -3.03 -4.54 10.48
N LEU A 115 -1.87 -4.35 11.14
CA LEU A 115 -0.77 -3.57 10.58
C LEU A 115 -0.24 -4.16 9.27
N VAL A 116 -0.14 -5.49 9.16
CA VAL A 116 0.25 -6.15 7.91
C VAL A 116 -0.78 -5.90 6.81
N ARG A 117 -2.08 -5.90 7.12
CA ARG A 117 -3.12 -5.60 6.12
C ARG A 117 -3.14 -4.13 5.71
N LEU A 118 -2.90 -3.21 6.66
CA LEU A 118 -2.69 -1.80 6.36
C LEU A 118 -1.51 -1.62 5.40
N LEU A 119 -0.39 -2.30 5.67
CA LEU A 119 0.78 -2.28 4.79
C LEU A 119 0.53 -2.96 3.44
N ALA A 120 -0.43 -3.88 3.32
CA ALA A 120 -0.81 -4.41 2.00
C ALA A 120 -1.48 -3.34 1.10
N CYS A 121 -1.92 -2.22 1.67
CA CYS A 121 -2.42 -1.06 0.94
C CYS A 121 -1.30 -0.15 0.40
N GLY A 122 -0.03 -0.39 0.76
CA GLY A 122 1.07 0.50 0.38
C GLY A 122 2.43 0.08 0.93
N GLY A 123 3.22 1.03 1.43
CA GLY A 123 4.53 0.74 2.01
C GLY A 123 5.35 1.98 2.33
N PHE A 124 6.53 1.77 2.92
CA PHE A 124 7.48 2.85 3.15
C PHE A 124 8.24 3.20 1.88
N GLU A 125 8.41 4.49 1.61
CA GLU A 125 9.18 5.03 0.49
C GLU A 125 10.16 6.09 1.00
N THR A 126 11.44 5.99 0.65
CA THR A 126 12.42 7.07 0.83
C THR A 126 12.29 8.03 -0.35
N LEU A 127 12.08 9.31 -0.05
CA LEU A 127 11.89 10.37 -1.04
C LEU A 127 12.96 11.45 -0.86
N PRO A 128 13.62 11.89 -1.95
CA PRO A 128 14.58 12.99 -1.88
C PRO A 128 13.88 14.35 -1.75
N ALA A 129 14.61 15.37 -1.34
CA ALA A 129 14.18 16.75 -1.40
C ALA A 129 13.73 17.12 -2.83
N GLY A 130 12.63 17.86 -2.93
CA GLY A 130 11.96 18.22 -4.18
C GLY A 130 10.97 17.16 -4.70
N ALA A 131 10.91 15.97 -4.12
CA ALA A 131 9.93 14.96 -4.53
C ALA A 131 8.49 15.47 -4.32
N ASN A 132 7.66 15.35 -5.35
CA ASN A 132 6.27 15.81 -5.32
C ASN A 132 5.35 14.73 -4.73
N LEU A 133 4.59 15.07 -3.69
CA LEU A 133 3.59 14.21 -3.06
C LEU A 133 2.21 14.47 -3.66
N THR A 134 1.84 15.75 -3.80
CA THR A 134 0.55 16.19 -4.37
C THR A 134 0.72 17.49 -5.13
N GLU A 135 -0.11 17.70 -6.15
CA GLU A 135 -0.15 18.93 -6.95
C GLU A 135 -1.53 19.57 -6.82
N GLU A 136 -1.58 20.85 -6.48
CA GLU A 136 -2.82 21.61 -6.30
C GLU A 136 -3.74 21.48 -7.52
N GLY A 137 -5.03 21.20 -7.28
CA GLY A 137 -6.02 21.02 -8.33
C GLY A 137 -5.95 19.68 -9.07
N ARG A 138 -4.96 18.82 -8.80
CA ARG A 138 -4.86 17.47 -9.41
C ARG A 138 -5.49 16.40 -8.53
N PRO A 139 -6.00 15.30 -9.13
CA PRO A 139 -6.42 14.13 -8.37
C PRO A 139 -5.27 13.54 -7.53
N VAL A 140 -5.55 13.26 -6.26
CA VAL A 140 -4.59 12.64 -5.35
C VAL A 140 -4.60 11.13 -5.57
N ARG A 141 -3.43 10.57 -5.93
CA ARG A 141 -3.28 9.14 -6.22
C ARG A 141 -2.75 8.33 -5.04
N ARG A 142 -2.17 8.98 -4.05
CA ARG A 142 -1.55 8.36 -2.88
C ARG A 142 -1.81 9.22 -1.64
N LEU A 143 -2.08 8.55 -0.52
CA LEU A 143 -2.12 9.16 0.80
C LEU A 143 -0.75 8.93 1.45
N PHE A 144 -0.15 9.97 2.03
CA PHE A 144 1.15 9.87 2.68
C PHE A 144 1.07 10.20 4.16
N VAL A 145 1.83 9.48 4.98
CA VAL A 145 2.14 9.86 6.36
C VAL A 145 3.65 10.03 6.47
N VAL A 146 4.11 11.24 6.78
CA VAL A 146 5.54 11.56 6.86
C VAL A 146 6.14 10.94 8.11
N ARG A 147 7.17 10.09 7.98
CA ARG A 147 7.92 9.54 9.12
C ARG A 147 9.12 10.40 9.46
N THR A 148 9.92 10.77 8.45
CA THR A 148 11.14 11.59 8.61
C THR A 148 11.24 12.64 7.51
N GLY A 149 12.09 13.64 7.72
CA GLY A 149 12.22 14.80 6.83
C GLY A 149 11.13 15.84 7.05
N SER A 150 11.07 16.80 6.13
CA SER A 150 10.07 17.87 6.13
C SER A 150 9.45 18.07 4.76
N CYS A 151 8.25 18.64 4.73
CA CYS A 151 7.47 18.95 3.54
C CYS A 151 7.16 20.44 3.51
N ALA A 152 7.27 21.04 2.32
CA ALA A 152 6.73 22.36 2.02
C ALA A 152 5.32 22.22 1.44
N VAL A 153 4.38 23.00 1.96
CA VAL A 153 2.98 23.03 1.51
C VAL A 153 2.74 24.38 0.87
N VAL A 154 2.43 24.37 -0.43
CA VAL A 154 2.19 25.56 -1.26
C VAL A 154 0.74 25.54 -1.71
N ALA A 155 -0.01 26.60 -1.39
CA ALA A 155 -1.39 26.78 -1.84
C ALA A 155 -1.55 28.17 -2.46
N GLY A 156 -2.18 28.25 -3.63
CA GLY A 156 -2.32 29.51 -4.36
C GLY A 156 -0.97 30.17 -4.69
N GLY A 157 0.06 29.35 -4.97
CA GLY A 157 1.40 29.82 -5.32
C GLY A 157 2.26 30.34 -4.16
N ARG A 158 1.79 30.26 -2.91
CA ARG A 158 2.55 30.69 -1.71
C ARG A 158 2.76 29.53 -0.75
N GLU A 159 3.96 29.43 -0.17
CA GLU A 159 4.21 28.48 0.93
C GLU A 159 3.35 28.87 2.13
N VAL A 160 2.38 28.03 2.46
CA VAL A 160 1.44 28.23 3.57
C VAL A 160 1.85 27.46 4.81
N ALA A 161 2.66 26.42 4.69
CA ALA A 161 3.18 25.69 5.84
C ALA A 161 4.44 24.89 5.49
N ARG A 162 5.25 24.63 6.51
CA ARG A 162 6.33 23.64 6.49
C ARG A 162 6.17 22.71 7.68
N ARG A 163 6.13 21.40 7.43
CA ARG A 163 5.81 20.40 8.45
C ARG A 163 6.62 19.12 8.25
N GLY A 164 7.04 18.52 9.35
CA GLY A 164 7.83 17.27 9.36
C GLY A 164 7.00 16.05 9.69
N ALA A 165 7.63 15.13 10.42
CA ALA A 165 7.05 13.87 10.88
C ALA A 165 5.63 14.03 11.46
N GLY A 166 4.75 13.09 11.12
CA GLY A 166 3.35 13.06 11.52
C GLY A 166 2.41 13.84 10.60
N LEU A 167 2.92 14.60 9.62
CA LEU A 167 2.09 15.23 8.59
C LEU A 167 1.39 14.15 7.76
N VAL A 168 0.07 14.27 7.62
CA VAL A 168 -0.70 13.51 6.64
C VAL A 168 -0.91 14.37 5.39
N VAL A 169 -0.65 13.81 4.22
CA VAL A 169 -0.78 14.47 2.91
C VAL A 169 -1.75 13.70 2.04
N GLY A 170 -2.77 14.40 1.51
CA GLY A 170 -3.81 13.81 0.67
C GLY A 170 -5.06 13.38 1.44
N GLU A 171 -5.12 13.67 2.74
CA GLU A 171 -6.24 13.38 3.64
C GLU A 171 -7.54 14.05 3.19
N MET A 172 -7.46 15.31 2.76
CA MET A 172 -8.64 16.05 2.32
C MET A 172 -9.23 15.42 1.06
N ALA A 173 -8.38 15.02 0.11
CA ALA A 173 -8.81 14.34 -1.09
C ALA A 173 -9.39 12.95 -0.79
N PHE A 174 -8.77 12.22 0.13
CA PHE A 174 -9.27 10.92 0.59
C PHE A 174 -10.68 11.04 1.22
N LEU A 175 -10.90 12.02 2.09
CA LEU A 175 -12.17 12.20 2.81
C LEU A 175 -13.27 12.81 1.96
N THR A 176 -12.94 13.74 1.07
CA THR A 176 -13.94 14.55 0.34
C THR A 176 -14.12 14.13 -1.11
N GLY A 177 -13.22 13.29 -1.66
CA GLY A 177 -13.18 12.95 -3.07
C GLY A 177 -12.77 14.10 -4.00
N ARG A 178 -12.37 15.26 -3.45
CA ARG A 178 -11.96 16.43 -4.23
C ARG A 178 -10.47 16.35 -4.63
N PRO A 179 -10.05 17.09 -5.67
CA PRO A 179 -8.63 17.25 -5.99
C PRO A 179 -7.82 17.84 -4.83
N ALA A 180 -6.49 17.75 -4.91
CA ALA A 180 -5.60 18.27 -3.87
C ALA A 180 -5.81 19.79 -3.67
N SER A 181 -5.88 20.22 -2.41
CA SER A 181 -6.06 21.64 -2.05
C SER A 181 -4.75 22.44 -2.03
N ALA A 182 -3.61 21.77 -2.16
CA ALA A 182 -2.29 22.37 -2.12
C ALA A 182 -1.30 21.45 -2.85
N THR A 183 -0.21 22.04 -3.34
CA THR A 183 0.98 21.31 -3.76
C THR A 183 1.83 21.01 -2.54
N VAL A 184 2.28 19.76 -2.39
CA VAL A 184 3.15 19.34 -1.29
C VAL A 184 4.37 18.63 -1.84
N THR A 185 5.54 19.13 -1.47
CA THR A 185 6.83 18.57 -1.88
C THR A 185 7.70 18.28 -0.67
N MET A 186 8.52 17.23 -0.72
CA MET A 186 9.59 17.04 0.25
C MET A 186 10.52 18.26 0.21
N ALA A 187 10.75 18.88 1.36
CA ALA A 187 11.72 19.96 1.53
C ALA A 187 13.12 19.44 1.84
N GLU A 188 13.20 18.27 2.47
CA GLU A 188 14.41 17.56 2.84
C GLU A 188 14.23 16.08 2.50
N ASP A 189 15.32 15.34 2.35
CA ASP A 189 15.27 13.90 2.22
C ASP A 189 14.55 13.28 3.41
N GLY A 190 13.69 12.30 3.15
CA GLY A 190 12.87 11.70 4.19
C GLY A 190 12.23 10.39 3.78
N GLU A 191 11.51 9.80 4.72
CA GLU A 191 10.75 8.57 4.51
C GLU A 191 9.28 8.80 4.83
N VAL A 192 8.40 8.25 3.98
CA VAL A 192 6.96 8.35 4.11
C VAL A 192 6.33 6.96 4.08
N LEU A 193 5.20 6.79 4.78
CA LEU A 193 4.28 5.68 4.52
C LEU A 193 3.33 6.12 3.39
N ALA A 194 3.49 5.55 2.21
CA ALA A 194 2.64 5.82 1.05
C ALA A 194 1.57 4.73 0.91
N LEU A 195 0.30 5.14 0.88
CA LEU A 195 -0.87 4.25 0.84
C LEU A 195 -1.72 4.55 -0.40
N ASP A 196 -2.23 3.49 -1.04
CA ASP A 196 -3.24 3.58 -2.09
C ASP A 196 -4.61 3.93 -1.47
N PRO A 197 -5.22 5.07 -1.84
CA PRO A 197 -6.51 5.51 -1.30
C PRO A 197 -7.64 4.50 -1.48
N ALA A 198 -7.73 3.86 -2.66
CA ALA A 198 -8.82 2.94 -2.97
C ALA A 198 -8.68 1.63 -2.18
N ARG A 199 -7.46 1.11 -2.06
CA ARG A 199 -7.17 -0.08 -1.24
C ARG A 199 -7.40 0.19 0.24
N LEU A 200 -6.95 1.34 0.74
CA LEU A 200 -7.15 1.73 2.13
C LEU A 200 -8.64 1.89 2.47
N ALA A 201 -9.41 2.54 1.58
CA ALA A 201 -10.86 2.66 1.75
C ALA A 201 -11.56 1.30 1.73
N ALA A 202 -11.15 0.39 0.83
CA ALA A 202 -11.68 -0.96 0.78
C ALA A 202 -11.34 -1.79 2.03
N GLU A 203 -10.15 -1.62 2.60
CA GLU A 203 -9.77 -2.28 3.86
C GLU A 203 -10.51 -1.70 5.07
N ALA A 204 -10.64 -0.37 5.14
CA ALA A 204 -11.44 0.30 6.16
C ALA A 204 -12.93 -0.10 6.08
N GLY A 205 -13.45 -0.38 4.89
CA GLY A 205 -14.81 -0.90 4.72
C GLY A 205 -14.99 -2.37 5.16
N ARG A 206 -13.90 -3.11 5.43
CA ARG A 206 -13.94 -4.53 5.84
C ARG A 206 -13.67 -4.74 7.32
N ASP A 207 -12.88 -3.90 7.96
CA ASP A 207 -12.53 -4.02 9.39
C ASP A 207 -12.74 -2.68 10.11
N ASP A 208 -13.71 -2.65 11.02
CA ASP A 208 -14.09 -1.46 11.79
C ASP A 208 -12.93 -0.90 12.65
N VAL A 209 -12.00 -1.75 13.09
CA VAL A 209 -10.84 -1.32 13.86
C VAL A 209 -9.83 -0.61 12.95
N VAL A 210 -9.64 -1.11 11.72
CA VAL A 210 -8.84 -0.41 10.71
C VAL A 210 -9.51 0.92 10.34
N SER A 211 -10.82 0.91 10.11
CA SER A 211 -11.61 2.12 9.86
C SER A 211 -11.39 3.16 10.94
N THR A 212 -11.59 2.78 12.21
CA THR A 212 -11.40 3.66 13.38
C THR A 212 -9.98 4.22 13.43
N ALA A 213 -8.97 3.37 13.20
CA ALA A 213 -7.57 3.81 13.25
C ALA A 213 -7.24 4.83 12.15
N VAL A 214 -7.74 4.61 10.92
CA VAL A 214 -7.57 5.53 9.78
C VAL A 214 -8.28 6.84 10.05
N TYR A 215 -9.58 6.82 10.34
CA TYR A 215 -10.34 8.06 10.54
C TYR A 215 -9.89 8.86 11.76
N ARG A 216 -9.41 8.20 12.83
CA ARG A 216 -8.77 8.89 13.96
C ARG A 216 -7.50 9.62 13.52
N LEU A 217 -6.61 8.98 12.76
CA LEU A 217 -5.40 9.61 12.25
C LEU A 217 -5.75 10.86 11.40
N LEU A 218 -6.69 10.72 10.47
CA LEU A 218 -7.09 11.84 9.60
C LEU A 218 -7.78 12.96 10.40
N GLY A 219 -8.64 12.61 11.35
CA GLY A 219 -9.32 13.58 12.21
C GLY A 219 -8.37 14.38 13.10
N GLU A 220 -7.38 13.71 13.71
CA GLU A 220 -6.35 14.37 14.52
C GLU A 220 -5.48 15.31 13.67
N ASP A 221 -5.11 14.90 12.46
CA ASP A 221 -4.33 15.75 11.55
C ASP A 221 -5.11 16.99 11.09
N LEU A 222 -6.39 16.82 10.71
CA LEU A 222 -7.26 17.93 10.34
C LEU A 222 -7.51 18.89 11.50
N ALA A 223 -7.73 18.38 12.71
CA ALA A 223 -7.90 19.20 13.91
C ALA A 223 -6.63 20.05 14.19
N ARG A 224 -5.44 19.44 14.06
CA ARG A 224 -4.16 20.18 14.18
C ARG A 224 -4.02 21.26 13.10
N LYS A 225 -4.38 20.96 11.85
CA LYS A 225 -4.33 21.93 10.74
C LYS A 225 -5.29 23.10 10.96
N LEU A 226 -6.50 22.83 11.46
CA LEU A 226 -7.51 23.86 11.76
C LEU A 226 -7.09 24.74 12.93
N ALA A 227 -6.59 24.16 14.03
CA ALA A 227 -6.06 24.91 15.17
C ALA A 227 -4.93 25.87 14.73
N ALA A 228 -3.97 25.36 13.94
CA ALA A 228 -2.89 26.18 13.41
C ALA A 228 -3.36 27.25 12.40
N ALA A 229 -4.44 27.01 11.65
CA ALA A 229 -5.02 28.01 10.76
C ALA A 229 -5.69 29.14 11.56
N ASN A 230 -6.41 28.78 12.63
CA ASN A 230 -7.08 29.74 13.51
C ASN A 230 -6.09 30.63 14.26
N GLU A 231 -4.98 30.10 14.77
CA GLU A 231 -3.92 30.89 15.42
C GLU A 231 -3.32 31.94 14.46
N ARG A 232 -3.14 31.57 13.20
CA ARG A 232 -2.63 32.49 12.15
C ARG A 232 -3.65 33.56 11.77
N GLY A 233 -4.95 33.23 11.76
CA GLY A 233 -6.03 34.19 11.58
C GLY A 233 -6.23 35.12 12.78
N ALA A 234 -6.05 34.61 14.01
CA ALA A 234 -6.13 35.38 15.24
C ALA A 234 -4.99 36.41 15.36
N GLY A 235 -3.78 36.05 14.92
CA GLY A 235 -2.65 37.00 14.84
C GLY A 235 -2.90 38.18 13.90
N TRP A 236 -3.67 37.97 12.81
CA TRP A 236 -4.11 39.06 11.93
C TRP A 236 -5.16 39.95 12.60
N SER A 237 -6.15 39.36 13.29
CA SER A 237 -7.18 40.13 13.98
C SER A 237 -6.65 40.95 15.16
N ALA A 238 -5.60 40.48 15.85
CA ALA A 238 -4.94 41.22 16.92
C ALA A 238 -4.04 42.36 16.39
N ALA A 239 -3.40 42.18 15.24
CA ALA A 239 -2.56 43.20 14.61
C ALA A 239 -3.36 44.32 13.90
N VAL A 240 -4.62 44.07 13.55
CA VAL A 240 -5.53 45.02 12.88
C VAL A 240 -6.49 45.70 13.87
N ALA A 241 -6.31 45.52 15.19
CA ALA A 241 -7.02 46.29 16.19
C ALA A 241 -6.59 47.77 16.13
N VAL A 242 -7.25 48.54 15.25
CA VAL A 242 -7.18 50.01 15.22
C VAL A 242 -7.65 50.49 16.60
N PRO A 243 -6.87 51.33 17.32
CA PRO A 243 -7.37 51.94 18.52
C PRO A 243 -8.51 52.87 18.11
N VAL A 244 -9.74 52.51 18.48
CA VAL A 244 -10.86 53.44 18.48
C VAL A 244 -10.48 54.50 19.50
N ALA A 245 -9.97 55.64 19.03
CA ALA A 245 -9.79 56.80 19.86
C ALA A 245 -11.15 57.17 20.44
N ASP A 246 -11.35 56.93 21.73
CA ASP A 246 -12.42 57.59 22.45
C ASP A 246 -12.06 59.08 22.43
N GLY A 247 -12.83 59.81 21.64
CA GLY A 247 -12.88 61.25 21.67
C GLY A 247 -13.91 61.64 22.71
N SER A 248 -13.50 61.74 23.97
CA SER A 248 -14.25 62.47 24.99
C SER A 248 -13.38 63.60 25.56
N GLY A 249 -13.36 64.70 24.78
CA GLY A 249 -12.82 65.97 25.21
C GLY A 249 -13.64 66.58 26.36
N GLN A 250 -12.91 67.00 27.39
CA GLN A 250 -13.05 68.25 28.13
C GLN A 250 -14.43 68.61 28.75
N GLY A 251 -14.45 68.58 30.08
CA GLY A 251 -15.42 69.30 30.90
C GLY A 251 -14.84 69.61 32.28
N ARG A 252 -13.87 70.54 32.34
CA ARG A 252 -13.43 71.19 33.59
C ARG A 252 -14.47 72.25 33.94
N ALA A 253 -15.16 72.10 35.07
CA ALA A 253 -15.85 73.19 35.72
C ALA A 253 -15.73 73.03 37.25
N THR A 254 -15.33 74.13 37.85
CA THR A 254 -14.96 74.36 39.25
C THR A 254 -16.14 74.31 40.21
N ALA A 255 -15.83 73.99 41.48
CA ALA A 255 -16.69 74.10 42.66
C ALA A 255 -17.25 75.53 42.86
N PRO A 256 -18.25 75.70 43.75
CA PRO A 256 -18.02 75.67 45.20
C PRO A 256 -18.80 74.57 45.94
#